data_AF-A0A922XJS7-F1
#
_entry.id   AF-A0A922XJS7-F1
#
_cell.length_a   1.000
_cell.length_b   1.000
_cell.length_c   1.000
_cell.angle_alpha   90.00
_cell.angle_beta   90.00
_cell.angle_gamma   90.00
#
_symmetry.space_group_name_H-M   'P 1'
#
loop_
_entity.id
_entity.type
_entity.pdbx_description
1 polymer ?
#
loop_
_entity_poly.entity_id
_entity_poly.type
_entity_poly.pdbx_seq_one_letter_code
_entity_poly.pdbx_strand_id
1 'polypeptide(L)'
;MDGPAPPTPAEPRADHDPGAARQPRPTATPEPCAAHELRPWVLGRALAWACRCYRSKIVNINVNILVASSAAVLLSTIPVHYSRYLGVPDESKLLIIAIALVADIVLDVSIYYALHWLANHWPRTWKTAGRLVVKAAQVSSYEPPPTPFLREATRVQVQRLALSPILYGTYLGATYAFLHGGMDRTHASLASWALCVPLTRVLHTLWMLRDMRRDARRWDQQILAEEDRIRRTLPTMGAP
;
A
#
# COMPACT_ATOMS: atom_id res chain seq x y z
N MET A 1 47.52 -21.33 53.77
CA MET A 1 46.33 -21.00 54.57
C MET A 1 45.15 -21.21 53.65
N ASP A 2 44.65 -22.44 53.69
CA ASP A 2 43.57 -22.96 52.85
C ASP A 2 42.23 -22.49 53.40
N GLY A 3 41.53 -21.65 52.62
CA GLY A 3 40.18 -21.20 52.93
C GLY A 3 39.13 -22.19 52.38
N PRO A 4 38.10 -22.56 53.16
CA PRO A 4 37.11 -23.55 52.73
C PRO A 4 36.21 -23.04 51.60
N ALA A 5 35.91 -23.92 50.65
CA ALA A 5 34.99 -23.73 49.54
C ALA A 5 33.52 -24.05 49.95
N PRO A 6 32.51 -23.87 49.08
CA PRO A 6 31.31 -23.04 49.27
C PRO A 6 30.01 -23.86 49.54
N PRO A 7 28.85 -23.20 49.74
CA PRO A 7 27.56 -23.86 49.52
C PRO A 7 26.92 -23.47 48.16
N THR A 8 26.67 -24.51 47.35
CA THR A 8 25.88 -24.51 46.12
C THR A 8 24.38 -24.32 46.43
N PRO A 9 23.67 -23.34 45.84
CA PRO A 9 22.22 -23.23 45.97
C PRO A 9 21.49 -24.25 45.08
N ALA A 10 20.47 -24.87 45.66
CA ALA A 10 19.75 -26.05 45.20
C ALA A 10 18.91 -25.87 43.93
N GLU A 11 18.84 -26.94 43.13
CA GLU A 11 17.89 -27.12 42.03
C GLU A 11 16.42 -27.11 42.53
N PRO A 12 15.51 -26.38 41.87
CA PRO A 12 14.08 -26.50 42.14
C PRO A 12 13.53 -27.80 41.53
N ARG A 13 13.06 -28.68 42.42
CA ARG A 13 12.29 -29.90 42.14
C ARG A 13 11.06 -29.58 41.27
N ALA A 14 10.90 -30.35 40.20
CA ALA A 14 9.66 -30.43 39.42
C ALA A 14 8.65 -31.28 40.18
N ASP A 15 7.60 -30.65 40.72
CA ASP A 15 6.45 -31.36 41.27
C ASP A 15 5.52 -31.80 40.15
N HIS A 16 5.39 -33.12 40.04
CA HIS A 16 4.34 -33.81 39.30
C HIS A 16 2.99 -33.57 39.98
N ASP A 17 2.00 -33.10 39.20
CA ASP A 17 0.60 -33.02 39.62
C ASP A 17 -0.20 -34.17 38.97
N PRO A 18 -0.47 -35.29 39.68
CA PRO A 18 -1.32 -36.37 39.20
C PRO A 18 -2.77 -36.11 39.64
N GLY A 19 -3.39 -35.06 39.07
CA GLY A 19 -4.71 -34.57 39.50
C GLY A 19 -5.74 -34.38 38.38
N ALA A 20 -5.61 -35.04 37.24
CA ALA A 20 -6.57 -34.91 36.14
C ALA A 20 -7.85 -35.74 36.39
N ALA A 21 -8.78 -35.17 37.16
CA ALA A 21 -10.14 -35.67 37.31
C ALA A 21 -10.84 -35.77 35.93
N ARG A 22 -11.30 -36.97 35.59
CA ARG A 22 -12.15 -37.23 34.41
C ARG A 22 -13.42 -36.38 34.48
N GLN A 23 -13.55 -35.40 33.59
CA GLN A 23 -14.81 -34.73 33.35
C GLN A 23 -15.83 -35.70 32.70
N PRO A 24 -17.10 -35.70 33.15
CA PRO A 24 -18.14 -36.53 32.56
C PRO A 24 -18.45 -36.11 31.12
N ARG A 25 -18.59 -37.10 30.26
CA ARG A 25 -18.90 -36.97 28.83
C ARG A 25 -20.31 -36.37 28.67
N PRO A 26 -20.49 -35.18 28.06
CA PRO A 26 -21.83 -34.65 27.80
C PRO A 26 -22.54 -35.53 26.77
N THR A 27 -23.77 -35.89 27.11
CA THR A 27 -24.73 -36.63 26.29
C THR A 27 -25.05 -35.86 25.01
N ALA A 28 -24.99 -36.58 23.88
CA ALA A 28 -25.29 -36.05 22.57
C ALA A 28 -26.74 -35.56 22.48
N THR A 29 -26.92 -34.26 22.26
CA THR A 29 -28.18 -33.68 21.80
C THR A 29 -28.37 -33.94 20.30
N PRO A 30 -29.60 -34.22 19.84
CA PRO A 30 -29.89 -34.51 18.44
C PRO A 30 -29.56 -33.33 17.51
N GLU A 31 -28.96 -33.65 16.37
CA GLU A 31 -28.55 -32.68 15.34
C GLU A 31 -29.76 -31.92 14.77
N PRO A 32 -29.76 -30.58 14.80
CA PRO A 32 -30.69 -29.79 14.01
C PRO A 32 -30.31 -29.89 12.53
N CYS A 33 -31.31 -30.25 11.74
CA CYS A 33 -31.31 -30.39 10.30
C CYS A 33 -30.59 -29.21 9.60
N ALA A 34 -29.68 -29.53 8.69
CA ALA A 34 -28.76 -28.63 7.99
C ALA A 34 -29.48 -27.55 7.16
N ALA A 35 -29.89 -26.48 7.82
CA ALA A 35 -30.09 -25.20 7.16
C ALA A 35 -28.71 -24.60 6.85
N HIS A 36 -28.55 -24.14 5.63
CA HIS A 36 -27.33 -23.64 5.00
C HIS A 36 -26.78 -22.39 5.72
N GLU A 37 -26.17 -22.57 6.90
CA GLU A 37 -25.42 -21.53 7.59
C GLU A 37 -24.22 -21.16 6.74
N LEU A 38 -24.32 -20.04 6.02
CA LEU A 38 -23.20 -19.34 5.44
C LEU A 38 -22.25 -18.94 6.58
N ARG A 39 -21.28 -19.82 6.82
CA ARG A 39 -20.26 -19.81 7.87
C ARG A 39 -19.71 -18.39 8.15
N PRO A 40 -20.10 -17.76 9.28
CA PRO A 40 -19.70 -16.38 9.64
C PRO A 40 -18.17 -16.19 9.78
N TRP A 41 -17.42 -17.29 9.91
CA TRP A 41 -15.96 -17.26 9.95
C TRP A 41 -15.30 -16.90 8.61
N VAL A 42 -15.95 -17.13 7.46
CA VAL A 42 -15.39 -16.76 6.14
C VAL A 42 -15.49 -15.25 5.96
N LEU A 43 -16.69 -14.70 6.21
CA LEU A 43 -16.94 -13.26 6.20
C LEU A 43 -16.08 -12.53 7.23
N GLY A 44 -15.94 -13.06 8.45
CA GLY A 44 -15.07 -12.49 9.48
C GLY A 44 -13.59 -12.46 9.07
N ARG A 45 -13.09 -13.54 8.42
CA ARG A 45 -11.70 -13.57 7.93
C ARG A 45 -11.48 -12.64 6.74
N ALA A 46 -12.45 -12.54 5.83
CA ALA A 46 -12.40 -11.63 4.69
C ALA A 46 -12.47 -10.17 5.13
N LEU A 47 -13.36 -9.81 6.07
CA LEU A 47 -13.45 -8.48 6.67
C LEU A 47 -12.20 -8.15 7.48
N ALA A 48 -11.69 -9.07 8.31
CA ALA A 48 -10.45 -8.83 9.05
C ALA A 48 -9.24 -8.70 8.11
N TRP A 49 -9.20 -9.45 7.00
CA TRP A 49 -8.21 -9.29 5.95
C TRP A 49 -8.36 -7.94 5.24
N ALA A 50 -9.57 -7.56 4.84
CA ALA A 50 -9.88 -6.29 4.21
C ALA A 50 -9.55 -5.11 5.15
N CYS A 51 -9.87 -5.18 6.44
CA CYS A 51 -9.52 -4.18 7.44
C CYS A 51 -8.00 -4.12 7.67
N ARG A 52 -7.28 -5.25 7.67
CA ARG A 52 -5.81 -5.27 7.73
C ARG A 52 -5.20 -4.66 6.47
N CYS A 53 -5.77 -4.94 5.30
CA CYS A 53 -5.39 -4.30 4.04
C CYS A 53 -5.69 -2.80 4.10
N TYR A 54 -6.85 -2.37 4.57
CA TYR A 54 -7.24 -0.96 4.65
C TYR A 54 -6.38 -0.17 5.65
N ARG A 55 -5.95 -0.83 6.73
CA ARG A 55 -5.00 -0.27 7.69
C ARG A 55 -3.56 -0.21 7.16
N SER A 56 -3.26 -0.92 6.07
CA SER A 56 -1.94 -0.88 5.44
C SER A 56 -1.80 0.41 4.64
N LYS A 57 -0.64 1.07 4.80
CA LYS A 57 -0.25 2.30 4.07
C LYS A 57 -0.51 2.21 2.56
N ILE A 58 -0.43 1.00 2.00
CA ILE A 58 -0.65 0.68 0.59
C ILE A 58 -2.09 0.97 0.13
N VAL A 59 -3.12 0.63 0.92
CA VAL A 59 -4.51 0.85 0.49
C VAL A 59 -4.87 2.33 0.52
N ASN A 60 -4.42 3.06 1.53
CA ASN A 60 -4.65 4.52 1.58
C ASN A 60 -3.96 5.21 0.39
N ILE A 61 -2.73 4.80 0.04
CA ILE A 61 -2.04 5.27 -1.16
C ILE A 61 -2.88 4.93 -2.41
N ASN A 62 -3.30 3.68 -2.60
CA ASN A 62 -4.06 3.27 -3.79
C ASN A 62 -5.41 3.98 -3.92
N VAL A 63 -6.14 4.20 -2.82
CA VAL A 63 -7.42 4.92 -2.83
C VAL A 63 -7.22 6.38 -3.20
N ASN A 64 -6.28 7.08 -2.56
CA ASN A 64 -5.99 8.48 -2.89
C ASN A 64 -5.60 8.62 -4.37
N ILE A 65 -4.79 7.67 -4.84
CA ILE A 65 -4.38 7.60 -6.22
C ILE A 65 -5.55 7.34 -7.19
N LEU A 66 -6.48 6.43 -6.85
CA LEU A 66 -7.68 6.18 -7.65
C LEU A 66 -8.55 7.43 -7.72
N VAL A 67 -8.78 8.09 -6.59
CA VAL A 67 -9.55 9.35 -6.54
C VAL A 67 -8.89 10.43 -7.39
N ALA A 68 -7.57 10.58 -7.28
CA ALA A 68 -6.81 11.54 -8.08
C ALA A 68 -6.90 11.23 -9.58
N SER A 69 -6.76 9.96 -9.99
CA SER A 69 -6.88 9.56 -11.39
C SER A 69 -8.30 9.74 -11.93
N SER A 70 -9.33 9.45 -11.14
CA SER A 70 -10.73 9.71 -11.53
C SER A 70 -10.97 11.21 -11.72
N ALA A 71 -10.47 12.03 -10.78
CA ALA A 71 -10.57 13.49 -10.88
C ALA A 71 -9.80 14.02 -12.10
N ALA A 72 -8.59 13.53 -12.34
CA ALA A 72 -7.78 13.90 -13.50
C ALA A 72 -8.51 13.61 -14.82
N VAL A 73 -9.23 12.48 -14.92
CA VAL A 73 -10.00 12.16 -16.12
C VAL A 73 -11.27 12.97 -16.28
N LEU A 74 -12.01 13.19 -15.20
CA LEU A 74 -13.13 14.11 -15.26
C LEU A 74 -12.67 15.51 -15.70
N LEU A 75 -11.49 15.94 -15.25
CA LEU A 75 -10.91 17.22 -15.66
C LEU A 75 -10.33 17.19 -17.08
N SER A 76 -9.75 16.07 -17.54
CA SER A 76 -9.16 15.96 -18.88
C SER A 76 -10.20 15.81 -19.99
N THR A 77 -11.42 15.36 -19.66
CA THR A 77 -12.54 15.39 -20.62
C THR A 77 -12.97 16.81 -20.97
N ILE A 78 -12.72 17.80 -20.10
CA ILE A 78 -13.05 19.22 -20.35
C ILE A 78 -12.33 19.74 -21.61
N PRO A 79 -10.98 19.75 -21.71
CA PRO A 79 -10.31 20.23 -22.91
C PRO A 79 -10.63 19.41 -24.17
N VAL A 80 -10.89 18.10 -24.03
CA VAL A 80 -11.33 17.27 -25.15
C VAL A 80 -12.71 17.72 -25.65
N HIS A 81 -13.65 17.98 -24.75
CA HIS A 81 -14.96 18.51 -25.10
C HIS A 81 -14.85 19.90 -25.73
N TYR A 82 -14.03 20.78 -25.13
CA TYR A 82 -13.82 22.14 -25.62
C TYR A 82 -13.11 22.22 -26.97
N SER A 83 -12.34 21.19 -27.36
CA SER A 83 -11.67 21.15 -28.66
C SER A 83 -12.64 21.27 -29.85
N ARG A 84 -13.89 20.82 -29.68
CA ARG A 84 -14.97 20.99 -30.68
C ARG A 84 -15.28 22.47 -30.95
N TYR A 85 -15.31 23.29 -29.91
CA TYR A 85 -15.58 24.72 -30.03
C TYR A 85 -14.39 25.52 -30.57
N LEU A 86 -13.18 24.96 -30.49
CA LEU A 86 -11.97 25.54 -31.08
C LEU A 86 -11.80 25.18 -32.57
N GLY A 87 -12.78 24.50 -33.17
CA GLY A 87 -12.77 24.13 -34.59
C GLY A 87 -11.87 22.94 -34.91
N VAL A 88 -11.50 22.12 -33.92
CA VAL A 88 -10.75 20.88 -34.19
C VAL A 88 -11.67 19.90 -34.94
N PRO A 89 -11.36 19.55 -36.20
CA PRO A 89 -12.24 18.71 -36.98
C PRO A 89 -12.25 17.29 -36.42
N ASP A 90 -13.42 16.69 -36.53
CA ASP A 90 -13.75 15.37 -36.01
C ASP A 90 -12.89 14.22 -36.59
N GLU A 91 -12.33 14.47 -37.78
CA GLU A 91 -11.43 13.56 -38.50
C GLU A 91 -10.01 13.55 -37.94
N SER A 92 -9.61 14.61 -37.21
CA SER A 92 -8.27 14.76 -36.63
C SER A 92 -8.11 13.94 -35.34
N LYS A 93 -8.32 12.63 -35.42
CA LYS A 93 -8.24 11.67 -34.30
C LYS A 93 -6.92 11.79 -33.53
N LEU A 94 -5.80 11.95 -34.25
CA LEU A 94 -4.47 12.12 -33.66
C LEU A 94 -4.35 13.41 -32.84
N LEU A 95 -4.95 14.52 -33.31
CA LEU A 95 -4.90 15.79 -32.58
C LEU A 95 -5.73 15.73 -31.30
N ILE A 96 -6.92 15.13 -31.35
CA ILE A 96 -7.78 14.92 -30.17
C ILE A 96 -7.05 14.05 -29.13
N ILE A 97 -6.41 12.98 -29.60
CA ILE A 97 -5.56 12.12 -28.77
C ILE A 97 -4.41 12.91 -28.14
N ALA A 98 -3.71 13.75 -28.91
CA ALA A 98 -2.60 14.55 -28.42
C ALA A 98 -3.04 15.58 -27.36
N ILE A 99 -4.18 16.26 -27.58
CA ILE A 99 -4.76 17.19 -26.60
C ILE A 99 -5.10 16.46 -25.31
N ALA A 100 -5.76 15.30 -25.39
CA ALA A 100 -6.10 14.49 -24.21
C ALA A 100 -4.85 14.06 -23.44
N LEU A 101 -3.81 13.62 -24.15
CA LEU A 101 -2.54 13.21 -23.56
C LEU A 101 -1.83 14.36 -22.84
N VAL A 102 -1.72 15.52 -23.47
CA VAL A 102 -1.08 16.70 -22.87
C VAL A 102 -1.87 17.19 -21.66
N ALA A 103 -3.20 17.25 -21.76
CA ALA A 103 -4.06 17.65 -20.66
C ALA A 103 -3.91 16.69 -19.46
N ASP A 104 -3.90 15.39 -19.70
CA ASP A 104 -3.70 14.37 -18.67
C ASP A 104 -2.36 14.57 -17.95
N ILE A 105 -1.25 14.71 -18.68
CA ILE A 105 0.09 14.94 -18.09
C ILE A 105 0.10 16.19 -17.21
N VAL A 106 -0.44 17.31 -17.72
CA VAL A 106 -0.47 18.58 -16.97
C VAL A 106 -1.33 18.45 -15.72
N LEU A 107 -2.52 17.85 -15.83
CA LEU A 107 -3.44 17.68 -14.70
C LEU A 107 -2.87 16.73 -13.66
N ASP A 108 -2.26 15.61 -14.04
CA ASP A 108 -1.73 14.61 -13.12
C ASP A 108 -0.58 15.20 -12.29
N VAL A 109 0.32 15.97 -12.92
CA VAL A 109 1.38 16.72 -12.25
C VAL A 109 0.79 17.82 -11.35
N SER A 110 -0.15 18.61 -11.85
CA SER A 110 -0.73 19.73 -11.11
C SER A 110 -1.53 19.27 -9.89
N ILE A 111 -2.39 18.27 -10.03
CA ILE A 111 -3.17 17.68 -8.93
C ILE A 111 -2.24 17.07 -7.90
N TYR A 112 -1.19 16.38 -8.32
CA TYR A 112 -0.19 15.85 -7.41
C TYR A 112 0.43 16.95 -6.55
N TYR A 113 0.93 18.02 -7.16
CA TYR A 113 1.53 19.15 -6.43
C TYR A 113 0.50 19.88 -5.56
N ALA A 114 -0.73 20.04 -6.04
CA ALA A 114 -1.80 20.67 -5.28
C ALA A 114 -2.16 19.86 -4.03
N LEU A 115 -2.45 18.56 -4.17
CA LEU A 115 -2.72 17.66 -3.05
C LEU A 115 -1.57 17.62 -2.05
N HIS A 116 -0.35 17.67 -2.55
CA HIS A 116 0.86 17.68 -1.73
C HIS A 116 1.03 18.99 -0.95
N TRP A 117 0.88 20.15 -1.61
CA TRP A 117 0.88 21.46 -0.97
C TRP A 117 -0.20 21.52 0.11
N LEU A 118 -1.38 21.02 -0.22
CA LEU A 118 -2.55 20.98 0.62
C LEU A 118 -2.32 20.10 1.85
N ALA A 119 -1.72 18.91 1.69
CA ALA A 119 -1.34 18.04 2.82
C ALA A 119 -0.32 18.70 3.77
N ASN A 120 0.63 19.47 3.23
CA ASN A 120 1.68 20.08 4.04
C ASN A 120 1.19 21.34 4.79
N HIS A 121 0.40 22.18 4.10
CA HIS A 121 -0.10 23.46 4.59
C HIS A 121 -1.46 23.37 5.27
N TRP A 122 -2.06 22.19 5.38
CA TRP A 122 -3.36 22.06 6.04
C TRP A 122 -3.32 22.56 7.50
N PRO A 123 -4.31 23.35 7.95
CA PRO A 123 -4.42 23.83 9.32
C PRO A 123 -4.12 22.78 10.39
N ARG A 124 -3.27 23.14 11.36
CA ARG A 124 -2.80 22.25 12.44
C ARG A 124 -3.93 21.61 13.25
N THR A 125 -5.11 22.22 13.29
CA THR A 125 -6.29 21.71 13.99
C THR A 125 -6.72 20.33 13.48
N TRP A 126 -6.55 20.05 12.19
CA TRP A 126 -6.94 18.77 11.59
C TRP A 126 -5.84 17.70 11.68
N LYS A 127 -4.58 18.11 11.99
CA LYS A 127 -3.44 17.18 12.22
C LYS A 127 -3.59 16.36 13.51
N THR A 128 -4.56 16.69 14.36
CA THR A 128 -4.85 15.95 15.61
C THR A 128 -5.32 14.52 15.32
N ALA A 129 -6.04 14.27 14.22
CA ALA A 129 -6.40 12.93 13.77
C ALA A 129 -5.15 12.11 13.34
N GLY A 130 -4.14 12.76 12.75
CA GLY A 130 -2.89 12.12 12.35
C GLY A 130 -2.02 11.67 13.53
N ARG A 131 -2.09 12.34 14.69
CA ARG A 131 -1.32 11.97 15.89
C ARG A 131 -1.68 10.59 16.43
N LEU A 132 -2.91 10.12 16.24
CA LEU A 132 -3.33 8.76 16.63
C LEU A 132 -2.69 7.69 15.72
N VAL A 133 -2.54 7.98 14.43
CA VAL A 133 -1.86 7.08 13.47
C VAL A 133 -0.36 7.00 13.75
N VAL A 134 0.28 8.13 14.08
CA VAL A 134 1.71 8.18 14.43
C VAL A 134 1.99 7.42 15.74
N LYS A 135 1.13 7.57 16.76
CA LYS A 135 1.25 6.78 18.00
C LYS A 135 1.06 5.28 17.74
N ALA A 136 0.16 4.90 16.83
CA ALA A 136 -0.04 3.50 16.47
C ALA A 136 1.15 2.91 15.67
N ALA A 137 1.85 3.73 14.89
CA ALA A 137 3.08 3.32 14.17
C ALA A 137 4.29 3.19 15.12
N GLN A 138 4.40 4.07 16.13
CA GLN A 138 5.50 4.04 17.11
C GLN A 138 5.53 2.79 18.01
N VAL A 139 4.43 2.03 18.11
CA VAL A 139 4.41 0.78 18.90
C VAL A 139 5.09 -0.39 18.16
N SER A 140 5.38 -0.24 16.86
CA SER A 140 6.18 -1.22 16.11
C SER A 140 7.66 -0.90 16.28
N SER A 141 8.28 -1.38 17.35
CA SER A 141 9.67 -1.10 17.76
C SER A 141 10.77 -1.52 16.77
N TYR A 142 10.40 -2.02 15.59
CA TYR A 142 11.29 -2.52 14.54
C TYR A 142 11.12 -1.82 13.18
N GLU A 143 10.35 -0.74 13.09
CA GLU A 143 10.20 -0.03 11.81
C GLU A 143 11.47 0.75 11.42
N PRO A 144 11.89 0.68 10.14
CA PRO A 144 13.01 1.47 9.64
C PRO A 144 12.74 2.97 9.83
N PRO A 145 13.79 3.78 10.05
CA PRO A 145 13.65 5.21 10.29
C PRO A 145 12.87 5.87 9.14
N PRO A 146 12.00 6.85 9.44
CA PRO A 146 11.20 7.49 8.42
C PRO A 146 12.11 8.15 7.38
N THR A 147 11.95 7.75 6.11
CA THR A 147 12.68 8.37 5.01
C THR A 147 12.22 9.82 4.82
N PRO A 148 13.12 10.75 4.47
CA PRO A 148 12.73 12.13 4.22
C PRO A 148 11.66 12.19 3.13
N PHE A 149 10.62 12.98 3.39
CA PHE A 149 9.41 13.03 2.60
C PHE A 149 9.65 13.31 1.10
N LEU A 150 10.54 14.25 0.77
CA LEU A 150 10.87 14.56 -0.61
C LEU A 150 11.40 13.34 -1.37
N ARG A 151 12.25 12.54 -0.71
CA ARG A 151 12.80 11.30 -1.30
C ARG A 151 11.69 10.28 -1.57
N GLU A 152 10.73 10.14 -0.65
CA GLU A 152 9.59 9.25 -0.84
C GLU A 152 8.68 9.72 -1.99
N ALA A 153 8.37 11.02 -2.02
CA ALA A 153 7.58 11.66 -3.07
C ALA A 153 8.22 11.48 -4.46
N THR A 154 9.51 11.81 -4.60
CA THR A 154 10.25 11.68 -5.86
C THR A 154 10.36 10.22 -6.29
N ARG A 155 10.57 9.27 -5.37
CA ARG A 155 10.58 7.83 -5.70
C ARG A 155 9.26 7.40 -6.33
N VAL A 156 8.13 7.80 -5.74
CA VAL A 156 6.80 7.47 -6.28
C VAL A 156 6.57 8.13 -7.63
N GLN A 157 6.99 9.39 -7.82
CA GLN A 157 6.89 10.06 -9.12
C GLN A 157 7.71 9.36 -10.20
N VAL A 158 8.95 8.97 -9.90
CA VAL A 158 9.80 8.22 -10.84
C VAL A 158 9.17 6.89 -11.21
N GLN A 159 8.59 6.17 -10.25
CA GLN A 159 7.86 4.94 -10.53
C GLN A 159 6.66 5.17 -11.44
N ARG A 160 5.90 6.25 -11.23
CA ARG A 160 4.79 6.62 -12.12
C ARG A 160 5.26 7.00 -13.52
N LEU A 161 6.33 7.80 -13.61
CA LEU A 161 6.94 8.20 -14.88
C LEU A 161 7.42 6.97 -15.65
N ALA A 162 8.02 5.98 -14.98
CA ALA A 162 8.45 4.74 -15.61
C ALA A 162 7.28 3.86 -16.11
N LEU A 163 6.09 3.98 -15.49
CA LEU A 163 4.89 3.28 -15.92
C LEU A 163 4.07 4.05 -16.96
N SER A 164 4.39 5.33 -17.21
CA SER A 164 3.63 6.17 -18.14
C SER A 164 3.66 5.66 -19.58
N PRO A 165 4.75 5.08 -20.14
CA PRO A 165 4.71 4.53 -21.50
C PRO A 165 3.75 3.35 -21.63
N ILE A 166 3.64 2.54 -20.57
CA ILE A 166 2.68 1.42 -20.53
C ILE A 166 1.26 1.99 -20.46
N LEU A 167 1.00 2.93 -19.53
CA LEU A 167 -0.30 3.57 -19.38
C LEU A 167 -0.77 4.18 -20.70
N TYR A 168 0.05 5.03 -21.30
CA TYR A 168 -0.29 5.72 -22.53
C TYR A 168 -0.35 4.77 -23.72
N GLY A 169 0.58 3.80 -23.82
CA GLY A 169 0.51 2.78 -24.86
C GLY A 169 -0.80 1.99 -24.83
N THR A 170 -1.22 1.53 -23.65
CA THR A 170 -2.49 0.80 -23.49
C THR A 170 -3.69 1.70 -23.71
N TYR A 171 -3.66 2.94 -23.23
CA TYR A 171 -4.77 3.89 -23.38
C TYR A 171 -4.98 4.30 -24.83
N LEU A 172 -3.89 4.64 -25.54
CA LEU A 172 -3.93 4.99 -26.95
C LEU A 172 -4.38 3.80 -27.79
N GLY A 173 -3.85 2.61 -27.54
CA GLY A 173 -4.25 1.38 -28.23
C GLY A 173 -5.72 1.05 -28.02
N ALA A 174 -6.21 1.10 -26.78
CA ALA A 174 -7.62 0.86 -26.46
C ALA A 174 -8.54 1.93 -27.09
N THR A 175 -8.16 3.21 -27.01
CA THR A 175 -8.96 4.31 -27.58
C THR A 175 -9.03 4.18 -29.09
N TYR A 176 -7.91 3.90 -29.74
CA TYR A 176 -7.84 3.65 -31.17
C TYR A 176 -8.74 2.47 -31.58
N ALA A 177 -8.69 1.36 -30.83
CA ALA A 177 -9.53 0.19 -31.09
C ALA A 177 -11.04 0.49 -30.94
N PHE A 178 -11.45 1.17 -29.87
CA PHE A 178 -12.86 1.53 -29.66
C PHE A 178 -13.38 2.52 -30.72
N LEU A 179 -12.56 3.49 -31.13
CA LEU A 179 -12.91 4.41 -32.22
C LEU A 179 -13.09 3.68 -33.56
N HIS A 180 -12.28 2.67 -33.86
CA HIS A 180 -12.45 1.84 -35.06
C HIS A 180 -13.68 0.93 -34.96
N GLY A 181 -14.11 0.57 -33.75
CA GLY A 181 -15.38 -0.10 -33.48
C GLY A 181 -16.62 0.81 -33.57
N GLY A 182 -16.47 2.07 -33.96
CA GLY A 182 -17.59 3.02 -34.12
C GLY A 182 -18.07 3.65 -32.80
N MET A 183 -17.36 3.45 -31.70
CA MET A 183 -17.70 4.07 -30.42
C MET A 183 -17.45 5.59 -30.47
N ASP A 184 -18.36 6.40 -29.89
CA ASP A 184 -18.15 7.85 -29.76
C ASP A 184 -16.86 8.16 -28.97
N ARG A 185 -16.21 9.29 -29.29
CA ARG A 185 -14.90 9.65 -28.72
C ARG A 185 -14.91 9.73 -27.20
N THR A 186 -16.00 10.22 -26.62
CA THR A 186 -16.16 10.38 -25.18
C THR A 186 -16.21 9.00 -24.51
N HIS A 187 -17.03 8.11 -25.07
CA HIS A 187 -17.20 6.74 -24.58
C HIS A 187 -15.94 5.91 -24.77
N ALA A 188 -15.27 6.04 -25.92
CA ALA A 188 -14.02 5.36 -26.22
C ALA A 188 -12.91 5.77 -25.24
N SER A 189 -12.79 7.05 -24.95
CA SER A 189 -11.83 7.58 -23.96
C SER A 189 -12.14 7.06 -22.55
N LEU A 190 -13.41 7.14 -22.12
CA LEU A 190 -13.83 6.68 -20.79
C LEU A 190 -13.62 5.17 -20.61
N ALA A 191 -13.99 4.37 -21.61
CA ALA A 191 -13.81 2.91 -21.59
C ALA A 191 -12.33 2.53 -21.57
N SER A 192 -11.50 3.21 -22.37
CA SER A 192 -10.04 3.00 -22.38
C SER A 192 -9.41 3.34 -21.04
N TRP A 193 -9.85 4.41 -20.41
CA TRP A 193 -9.41 4.79 -19.09
C TRP A 193 -9.79 3.75 -18.02
N ALA A 194 -11.06 3.31 -18.04
CA ALA A 194 -11.57 2.30 -17.12
C ALA A 194 -10.80 0.98 -17.21
N LEU A 195 -10.26 0.66 -18.39
CA LEU A 195 -9.38 -0.48 -18.61
C LEU A 195 -7.94 -0.23 -18.14
N CYS A 196 -7.35 0.90 -18.54
CA CYS A 196 -5.92 1.16 -18.38
C CYS A 196 -5.53 1.51 -16.94
N VAL A 197 -6.39 2.20 -16.19
CA VAL A 197 -6.09 2.56 -14.80
C VAL A 197 -5.92 1.32 -13.92
N PRO A 198 -6.88 0.39 -13.84
CA PRO A 198 -6.70 -0.82 -13.03
C PRO A 198 -5.45 -1.60 -13.42
N LEU A 199 -5.18 -1.74 -14.72
CA LEU A 199 -4.01 -2.46 -15.24
C LEU A 199 -2.70 -1.86 -14.73
N THR A 200 -2.51 -0.56 -14.92
CA THR A 200 -1.29 0.13 -14.48
C THR A 200 -1.16 0.21 -12.96
N ARG A 201 -2.29 0.24 -12.23
CA ARG A 201 -2.31 0.20 -10.76
C ARG A 201 -1.88 -1.15 -10.20
N VAL A 202 -2.31 -2.24 -10.83
CA VAL A 202 -1.85 -3.59 -10.47
C VAL A 202 -0.33 -3.67 -10.64
N LEU A 203 0.19 -3.22 -11.79
CA LEU A 203 1.63 -3.20 -12.04
C LEU A 203 2.40 -2.34 -11.03
N HIS A 204 1.90 -1.13 -10.75
CA HIS A 204 2.51 -0.23 -9.77
C HIS A 204 2.51 -0.83 -8.36
N THR A 205 1.41 -1.46 -7.94
CA THR A 205 1.29 -2.12 -6.63
C THR A 205 2.26 -3.28 -6.51
N LEU A 206 2.38 -4.13 -7.55
CA LEU A 206 3.34 -5.23 -7.57
C LEU A 206 4.78 -4.73 -7.48
N TRP A 207 5.11 -3.64 -8.18
CA TRP A 207 6.42 -3.00 -8.08
C TRP A 207 6.65 -2.48 -6.66
N MET A 208 5.74 -1.70 -6.08
CA MET A 208 5.85 -1.20 -4.71
C MET A 208 6.05 -2.34 -3.69
N LEU A 209 5.30 -3.44 -3.80
CA LEU A 209 5.46 -4.59 -2.93
C LEU A 209 6.85 -5.23 -3.06
N ARG A 210 7.37 -5.34 -4.28
CA ARG A 210 8.73 -5.83 -4.53
C ARG A 210 9.77 -4.91 -3.92
N ASP A 211 9.57 -3.60 -4.01
CA ASP A 211 10.47 -2.58 -3.49
C ASP A 211 10.50 -2.58 -1.95
N MET A 212 9.33 -2.65 -1.31
CA MET A 212 9.20 -2.81 0.13
C MET A 212 9.91 -4.07 0.64
N ARG A 213 9.76 -5.20 -0.06
CA ARG A 213 10.46 -6.45 0.28
C ARG A 213 11.98 -6.33 0.14
N ARG A 214 12.48 -5.49 -0.76
CA ARG A 214 13.92 -5.23 -0.91
C ARG A 214 14.45 -4.34 0.19
N ASP A 215 13.70 -3.29 0.54
CA ASP A 215 14.08 -2.37 1.62
C ASP A 215 14.06 -3.08 2.98
N ALA A 216 13.08 -3.96 3.23
CA ALA A 216 13.03 -4.80 4.43
C ALA A 216 14.30 -5.66 4.56
N ARG A 217 14.70 -6.37 3.50
CA ARG A 217 15.93 -7.19 3.53
C ARG A 217 17.19 -6.37 3.78
N ARG A 218 17.28 -5.17 3.20
CA ARG A 218 18.42 -4.26 3.41
C ARG A 218 18.49 -3.79 4.86
N TRP A 219 17.34 -3.52 5.46
CA TRP A 219 17.22 -3.16 6.87
C TRP A 219 17.67 -4.31 7.78
N ASP A 220 17.18 -5.53 7.53
CA ASP A 220 17.59 -6.72 8.28
C ASP A 220 19.12 -6.93 8.21
N GLN A 221 19.71 -6.75 7.03
CA GLN A 221 21.17 -6.82 6.85
C GLN A 221 21.93 -5.74 7.61
N GLN A 222 21.38 -4.51 7.70
CA GLN A 222 21.99 -3.43 8.47
C GLN A 222 21.94 -3.71 9.96
N ILE A 223 20.83 -4.27 10.47
CA ILE A 223 20.71 -4.67 11.87
C ILE A 223 21.75 -5.74 12.20
N LEU A 224 21.82 -6.81 11.40
CA LEU A 224 22.79 -7.89 11.63
C LEU A 224 24.24 -7.39 11.58
N ALA A 225 24.57 -6.51 10.64
CA ALA A 225 25.91 -5.92 10.54
C ALA A 225 26.26 -5.05 11.76
N GLU A 226 25.28 -4.32 12.31
CA GLU A 226 25.47 -3.50 13.51
C GLU A 226 25.58 -4.37 14.77
N GLU A 227 24.77 -5.41 14.90
CA GLU A 227 24.89 -6.41 15.98
C GLU A 227 26.28 -7.08 15.97
N ASP A 228 26.80 -7.46 14.79
CA ASP A 228 28.14 -8.01 14.63
C ASP A 228 29.25 -6.99 14.97
N ARG A 229 29.02 -5.70 14.70
CA ARG A 229 29.95 -4.63 15.08
C ARG A 229 29.97 -4.44 16.60
N ILE A 230 28.81 -4.40 17.25
CA ILE A 230 28.67 -4.26 18.70
C ILE A 230 29.31 -5.48 19.39
N ARG A 231 29.01 -6.69 18.91
CA ARG A 231 29.59 -7.93 19.44
C ARG A 231 31.12 -7.97 19.33
N ARG A 232 31.70 -7.37 18.28
CA ARG A 232 33.15 -7.27 18.10
C ARG A 232 33.82 -6.18 18.95
N THR A 233 33.08 -5.17 19.38
CA THR A 233 33.63 -4.04 20.16
C THR A 233 33.49 -4.22 21.68
N LEU A 234 32.53 -5.02 22.15
CA LEU A 234 32.34 -5.36 23.57
C LEU A 234 33.45 -6.23 24.25
N PRO A 235 34.22 -7.10 23.56
CA PRO A 235 35.20 -7.99 24.24
C PRO A 235 36.38 -7.25 24.89
N THR A 236 36.60 -5.97 24.58
CA THR A 236 37.72 -5.18 25.09
C THR A 236 37.42 -4.42 26.38
N MET A 237 36.17 -4.40 26.87
CA MET A 237 35.79 -3.63 28.07
C MET A 237 35.64 -4.45 29.35
N GLY A 238 35.88 -5.77 29.33
CA GLY A 238 35.47 -6.65 30.43
C GLY A 238 36.28 -7.92 30.63
N ALA A 239 37.60 -7.86 30.46
CA ALA A 239 38.49 -8.84 31.09
C ALA A 239 39.22 -8.17 32.27
N PRO A 240 38.62 -8.13 33.48
CA PRO A 240 39.38 -7.92 34.71
C PRO A 240 40.34 -9.09 34.99
#